data_AF-S2S0A2-F1
#
_entry.id   AF-S2S0A2-F1
#
_cell.length_a   1.000
_cell.length_b   1.000
_cell.length_c   1.000
_cell.angle_alpha   90.00
_cell.angle_beta   90.00
_cell.angle_gamma   90.00
#
_symmetry.space_group_name_H-M   'P 1'
#
loop_
_entity.id
_entity.type
_entity.pdbx_description
1 polymer ?
#
loop_
_entity_poly.entity_id
_entity_poly.type
_entity_poly.pdbx_seq_one_letter_code
_entity_poly.pdbx_strand_id
1 'polypeptide(L)'
;MSNLMQRLLPVLVNNSVRLRHTRIYRALQQTLAVIFPFILVGAWAQMLTQSVFSRNGFFAVIYHLGTVIPYYSQIRTILMSIQTVTLDLMAVMAAFLVAKFIARSYGKDDSLAALT
;
A
#
# COMPACT_ATOMS: atom_id res chain seq x y z
N MET A 1 -11.07 15.42 -35.63
CA MET A 1 -10.72 14.66 -34.41
C MET A 1 -11.92 14.22 -33.54
N SER A 2 -13.17 14.67 -33.77
CA SER A 2 -14.32 14.32 -32.89
C SER A 2 -14.95 12.93 -33.12
N ASN A 3 -14.97 12.41 -34.34
CA ASN A 3 -15.66 11.14 -34.66
C ASN A 3 -15.01 9.89 -34.05
N LEU A 4 -13.68 9.90 -33.88
CA LEU A 4 -12.93 8.78 -33.28
C LEU A 4 -13.22 8.71 -31.77
N MET A 5 -13.28 9.86 -31.12
CA MET A 5 -13.57 9.98 -29.68
C MET A 5 -15.01 9.56 -29.35
N GLN A 6 -15.97 9.93 -30.19
CA GLN A 6 -17.38 9.51 -30.04
C GLN A 6 -17.59 8.00 -30.22
N ARG A 7 -16.77 7.31 -31.03
CA ARG A 7 -16.84 5.85 -31.20
C ARG A 7 -16.12 5.08 -30.10
N LEU A 8 -15.01 5.63 -29.58
CA LEU A 8 -14.22 4.97 -28.55
C LEU A 8 -14.82 5.11 -27.14
N LEU A 9 -15.49 6.23 -26.84
CA LEU A 9 -16.15 6.45 -25.55
C LEU A 9 -17.10 5.33 -25.13
N PRO A 10 -18.10 4.91 -25.93
CA PRO A 10 -19.03 3.85 -25.53
C PRO A 10 -18.33 2.50 -25.35
N VAL A 11 -17.30 2.21 -26.15
CA VAL A 11 -16.51 0.98 -26.05
C VAL A 11 -15.69 0.98 -24.75
N LEU A 12 -15.03 2.09 -24.43
CA LEU A 12 -14.25 2.26 -23.20
C LEU A 12 -15.14 2.22 -21.95
N VAL A 13 -16.28 2.90 -21.99
CA VAL A 13 -17.27 2.88 -20.90
C VAL A 13 -17.82 1.47 -20.69
N ASN A 14 -18.24 0.77 -21.75
CA ASN A 14 -18.77 -0.58 -21.61
C ASN A 14 -17.70 -1.57 -21.11
N ASN A 15 -16.46 -1.46 -21.59
CA ASN A 15 -15.37 -2.32 -21.17
C ASN A 15 -14.95 -2.06 -19.70
N SER A 16 -14.91 -0.79 -19.28
CA SER A 16 -14.62 -0.41 -17.88
C SER A 16 -15.71 -0.88 -16.91
N VAL A 17 -16.98 -0.80 -17.30
CA VAL A 17 -18.09 -1.36 -16.52
C VAL A 17 -17.95 -2.88 -16.39
N ARG A 18 -17.65 -3.58 -17.49
CA ARG A 18 -17.43 -5.03 -17.48
C ARG A 18 -16.26 -5.44 -16.58
N LEU A 19 -15.15 -4.71 -16.63
CA LEU A 19 -13.99 -4.91 -15.74
C LEU A 19 -14.37 -4.75 -14.26
N ARG A 20 -15.13 -3.70 -13.93
CA ARG A 20 -15.62 -3.44 -12.55
C ARG A 20 -16.53 -4.53 -11.99
N HIS A 21 -17.27 -5.24 -12.84
CA HIS A 21 -18.13 -6.35 -12.43
C HIS A 21 -17.35 -7.66 -12.20
N THR A 22 -16.08 -7.73 -12.57
CA THR A 22 -15.26 -8.92 -12.34
C THR A 22 -14.98 -9.07 -10.84
N ARG A 23 -15.20 -10.28 -10.31
CA ARG A 23 -14.97 -10.60 -8.89
C ARG A 23 -13.53 -10.29 -8.44
N ILE A 24 -12.56 -10.58 -9.31
CA ILE A 24 -11.14 -10.31 -9.10
C ILE A 24 -10.89 -8.81 -8.93
N TYR A 25 -11.48 -7.97 -9.78
CA TYR A 25 -11.33 -6.52 -9.69
C TYR A 25 -11.89 -5.99 -8.36
N ARG A 26 -13.04 -6.48 -7.94
CA ARG A 26 -13.65 -6.12 -6.65
C ARG A 26 -12.79 -6.57 -5.46
N ALA A 27 -12.24 -7.78 -5.50
CA ALA A 27 -11.35 -8.30 -4.46
C ALA A 27 -10.03 -7.51 -4.38
N LEU A 28 -9.46 -7.12 -5.52
CA LEU A 28 -8.30 -6.23 -5.59
C LEU A 28 -8.63 -4.85 -5.01
N GLN A 29 -9.76 -4.25 -5.41
CA GLN A 29 -10.16 -2.94 -4.89
C GLN A 29 -10.36 -2.96 -3.37
N GLN A 30 -10.97 -4.02 -2.83
CA GLN A 30 -11.14 -4.21 -1.39
C GLN A 30 -9.79 -4.40 -0.68
N THR A 31 -8.89 -5.20 -1.28
CA THR A 31 -7.53 -5.38 -0.74
C THR A 31 -6.78 -4.05 -0.71
N LEU A 32 -6.76 -3.32 -1.83
CA LEU A 32 -6.10 -2.03 -1.96
C LEU A 32 -6.63 -1.03 -0.92
N ALA A 33 -7.95 -0.99 -0.69
CA ALA A 33 -8.55 -0.13 0.32
C ALA A 33 -8.09 -0.48 1.75
N VAL A 34 -7.92 -1.77 2.06
CA VAL A 34 -7.44 -2.23 3.38
C VAL A 34 -5.94 -1.94 3.56
N ILE A 35 -5.12 -2.18 2.54
CA ILE A 35 -3.66 -1.98 2.66
C ILE A 35 -3.23 -0.51 2.59
N PHE A 36 -4.04 0.35 1.96
CA PHE A 36 -3.75 1.77 1.78
C PHE A 36 -3.29 2.50 3.05
N PRO A 37 -4.02 2.43 4.19
CA PRO A 37 -3.57 3.10 5.42
C PRO A 37 -2.20 2.58 5.92
N PHE A 38 -1.88 1.31 5.73
CA PHE A 38 -0.58 0.75 6.12
C PHE A 38 0.54 1.28 5.25
N ILE A 39 0.35 1.31 3.92
CA ILE A 39 1.32 1.89 2.99
C ILE A 39 1.55 3.37 3.32
N LEU A 40 0.48 4.10 3.63
CA LEU A 40 0.57 5.52 3.98
C LEU A 40 1.44 5.71 5.24
N VAL A 41 1.16 4.95 6.30
CA VAL A 41 1.96 5.01 7.55
C VAL A 41 3.41 4.63 7.30
N GLY A 42 3.66 3.57 6.53
CA GLY A 42 5.00 3.12 6.16
C GLY A 42 5.77 4.17 5.37
N ALA A 43 5.13 4.81 4.39
CA ALA A 43 5.72 5.88 3.59
C ALA A 43 6.09 7.11 4.43
N TRP A 44 5.23 7.51 5.38
CA TRP A 44 5.55 8.58 6.33
C TRP A 44 6.73 8.21 7.23
N ALA A 45 6.75 6.99 7.77
CA ALA A 45 7.85 6.51 8.59
C ALA A 45 9.16 6.46 7.79
N GLN A 46 9.11 6.02 6.54
CA GLN A 46 10.24 6.00 5.62
C GLN A 46 10.77 7.40 5.31
N MET A 47 9.88 8.35 5.00
CA MET A 47 10.23 9.75 4.76
C MET A 47 10.93 10.35 5.98
N LEU A 48 10.38 10.18 7.18
CA LEU A 48 10.99 10.67 8.42
C LEU A 48 12.35 10.01 8.68
N THR A 49 12.44 8.71 8.47
CA THR A 49 13.70 7.96 8.66
C THR A 49 14.79 8.47 7.73
N GLN A 50 14.49 8.67 6.45
CA GLN A 50 15.50 9.07 5.47
C GLN A 50 15.85 10.56 5.57
N SER A 51 14.88 11.43 5.82
CA SER A 51 15.10 12.88 5.82
C SER A 51 15.62 13.41 7.16
N VAL A 52 15.11 12.88 8.28
CA VAL A 52 15.34 13.42 9.63
C VAL A 52 16.24 12.52 10.47
N PHE A 53 15.97 11.20 10.46
CA PHE A 53 16.61 10.25 11.37
C PHE A 53 17.73 9.40 10.72
N SER A 54 18.19 9.78 9.53
CA SER A 54 19.33 9.14 8.85
C SER A 54 20.60 9.95 9.07
N ARG A 55 21.74 9.28 9.24
CA ARG A 55 23.04 9.94 9.42
C ARG A 55 23.39 10.89 8.25
N ASN A 56 22.89 10.57 7.05
CA ASN A 56 23.05 11.38 5.85
C ASN A 56 21.74 12.05 5.41
N GLY A 57 20.75 12.12 6.31
CA GLY A 57 19.47 12.76 6.03
C GLY A 57 19.63 14.26 5.89
N PHE A 58 18.87 14.86 4.98
CA PHE A 58 18.93 16.30 4.68
C PHE A 58 18.90 17.17 5.95
N PHE A 59 17.93 16.93 6.84
CA PHE A 59 17.80 17.70 8.07
C PHE A 59 18.85 17.29 9.12
N ALA A 60 19.25 16.02 9.14
CA ALA A 60 20.26 15.52 10.07
C ALA A 60 21.62 16.18 9.85
N VAL A 61 22.01 16.38 8.59
CA VAL A 61 23.27 17.01 8.20
C VAL A 61 23.25 18.51 8.47
N ILE A 62 22.17 19.21 8.11
CA ILE A 62 22.09 20.67 8.28
C ILE A 62 22.03 21.05 9.77
N TYR A 63 21.20 20.37 10.55
CA TYR A 63 20.94 20.73 11.95
C TYR A 63 21.71 19.88 12.97
N HIS A 64 22.58 18.97 12.52
CA HIS A 64 23.33 18.06 13.39
C HIS A 64 22.40 17.30 14.37
N LEU A 65 21.23 16.84 13.88
CA LEU A 65 20.14 16.31 14.72
C LEU A 65 20.55 15.09 15.56
N GLY A 66 21.58 14.36 15.13
CA GLY A 66 22.13 13.23 15.89
C GLY A 66 22.75 13.62 17.24
N THR A 67 23.15 14.88 17.45
CA THR A 67 23.66 15.38 18.74
C THR A 67 22.64 16.20 19.51
N VAL A 68 21.62 16.73 18.83
CA VAL A 68 20.60 17.62 19.42
C VAL A 68 19.42 16.84 19.97
N ILE A 69 19.00 15.76 19.30
CA ILE A 69 17.82 14.99 19.68
C ILE A 69 18.25 13.80 20.56
N PRO A 70 17.77 13.69 21.81
CA PRO A 70 18.00 12.51 22.63
C PRO A 70 17.30 11.29 22.01
N TYR A 71 17.91 10.11 22.17
CA TYR A 71 17.39 8.84 21.66
C TYR A 71 17.23 8.77 20.12
N TYR A 72 18.02 9.55 19.37
CA TYR A 72 17.96 9.62 17.91
C TYR A 72 18.03 8.24 17.22
N SER A 73 18.95 7.38 17.67
CA SER A 73 19.10 6.03 17.12
C SER A 73 17.91 5.12 17.45
N GLN A 74 17.32 5.25 18.64
CA GLN A 74 16.18 4.45 19.06
C GLN A 74 14.92 4.83 18.27
N ILE A 75 14.68 6.13 18.07
CA ILE A 75 13.57 6.63 17.24
C ILE A 75 13.72 6.11 15.81
N ARG A 76 14.94 6.16 15.25
CA ARG A 76 15.25 5.57 13.95
C ARG A 76 14.90 4.08 13.89
N THR A 77 15.30 3.30 14.90
CA THR A 77 15.00 1.85 14.95
C THR A 77 13.50 1.57 15.00
N ILE A 78 12.73 2.35 15.76
CA ILE A 78 11.28 2.21 15.81
C ILE A 78 10.67 2.52 14.44
N LEU A 79 11.07 3.62 13.79
CA LEU A 79 10.59 3.97 12.46
C LEU A 79 10.94 2.91 11.40
N MET A 80 12.13 2.30 11.47
CA MET A 80 12.51 1.18 10.61
C MET A 80 11.64 -0.06 10.87
N SER A 81 11.33 -0.35 12.13
CA SER A 81 10.46 -1.47 12.49
C SER A 81 9.04 -1.29 11.95
N ILE A 82 8.52 -0.06 12.01
CA ILE A 82 7.22 0.30 11.39
C ILE A 82 7.29 0.06 9.87
N GLN A 83 8.35 0.52 9.19
CA GLN A 83 8.53 0.27 7.77
C GLN A 83 8.54 -1.22 7.44
N THR A 84 9.24 -2.05 8.21
CA THR A 84 9.26 -3.49 7.95
C THR A 84 7.88 -4.13 8.05
N VAL A 85 7.10 -3.79 9.08
CA VAL A 85 5.76 -4.36 9.25
C VAL A 85 4.78 -3.84 8.19
N THR A 86 4.93 -2.59 7.75
CA THR A 86 3.96 -1.93 6.86
C THR A 86 4.32 -2.00 5.38
N LEU A 87 5.60 -2.09 5.01
CA LEU A 87 6.08 -2.09 3.63
C LEU A 87 6.66 -3.44 3.24
N ASP A 88 7.60 -3.98 4.02
CA ASP A 88 8.31 -5.22 3.66
C ASP A 88 7.38 -6.44 3.69
N LEU A 89 6.45 -6.51 4.65
CA LEU A 89 5.45 -7.57 4.77
C LEU A 89 4.20 -7.36 3.90
N MET A 90 4.13 -6.26 3.14
CA MET A 90 2.93 -5.86 2.42
C MET A 90 2.51 -6.88 1.35
N ALA A 91 3.49 -7.50 0.67
CA ALA A 91 3.21 -8.49 -0.38
C ALA A 91 2.47 -9.71 0.19
N VAL A 92 2.89 -10.19 1.37
CA VAL A 92 2.28 -11.33 2.06
C VAL A 92 0.85 -10.97 2.49
N MET A 93 0.68 -9.79 3.08
CA MET A 93 -0.62 -9.31 3.54
C MET A 93 -1.60 -9.10 2.36
N ALA A 94 -1.11 -8.57 1.24
CA ALA A 94 -1.89 -8.41 0.02
C ALA A 94 -2.32 -9.75 -0.57
N ALA A 95 -1.43 -10.74 -0.64
CA ALA A 95 -1.76 -12.08 -1.11
C ALA A 95 -2.86 -12.73 -0.26
N PHE A 96 -2.72 -12.66 1.07
CA PHE A 96 -3.72 -13.14 2.02
C PHE A 96 -5.08 -12.47 1.83
N LEU A 97 -5.11 -11.13 1.73
CA LEU A 97 -6.35 -10.37 1.58
C LEU A 97 -7.02 -10.62 0.23
N VAL A 98 -6.27 -10.71 -0.86
CA VAL A 98 -6.81 -11.05 -2.19
C VAL A 98 -7.44 -12.43 -2.15
N ALA A 99 -6.75 -13.44 -1.61
CA ALA A 99 -7.30 -14.80 -1.48
C ALA A 99 -8.59 -14.80 -0.64
N LYS A 100 -8.59 -14.11 0.51
CA LYS A 100 -9.74 -13.96 1.39
C LYS A 100 -10.95 -13.33 0.68
N PHE A 101 -10.75 -12.20 -0.01
CA PHE A 101 -11.85 -11.51 -0.69
C PHE A 101 -12.34 -12.26 -1.94
N ILE A 102 -11.45 -12.99 -2.63
CA ILE A 102 -11.86 -13.89 -3.71
C ILE A 102 -12.73 -15.01 -3.16
N ALA A 103 -12.31 -15.73 -2.11
CA ALA A 103 -13.09 -16.80 -1.49
C ALA A 103 -14.48 -16.32 -1.02
N ARG A 104 -14.52 -15.14 -0.41
CA ARG A 104 -15.76 -14.45 -0.02
C ARG A 104 -16.69 -14.20 -1.18
N SER A 105 -16.13 -13.83 -2.34
CA SER A 105 -16.91 -13.61 -3.56
C SER A 105 -17.53 -14.90 -4.13
N TYR A 106 -17.03 -16.07 -3.72
CA TYR A 106 -17.57 -17.38 -4.08
C TYR A 106 -18.51 -17.96 -3.00
N GLY A 107 -18.72 -17.27 -1.88
CA GLY A 107 -19.49 -17.80 -0.74
C GLY A 107 -18.83 -19.01 -0.06
N LYS A 108 -17.52 -19.19 -0.25
CA LYS A 108 -16.71 -20.21 0.41
C LYS A 108 -16.15 -19.67 1.73
N ASP A 109 -15.59 -20.55 2.55
CA ASP A 109 -14.97 -20.15 3.81
C ASP A 109 -13.73 -19.27 3.58
N ASP A 110 -13.86 -18.00 3.95
CA ASP A 110 -12.88 -16.93 3.71
C ASP A 110 -11.54 -17.17 4.41
N SER A 111 -11.55 -17.82 5.58
CA SER A 111 -10.33 -17.99 6.39
C SER A 111 -9.50 -19.19 5.92
N LEU A 112 -10.14 -20.28 5.49
CA LEU A 112 -9.44 -21.47 5.01
C LEU A 112 -8.69 -21.18 3.70
N ALA A 113 -9.35 -20.51 2.74
CA ALA A 113 -8.76 -20.22 1.43
C ALA A 113 -7.61 -19.21 1.46
N ALA A 114 -7.48 -18.41 2.53
CA ALA A 114 -6.38 -17.47 2.68
C ALA A 114 -5.16 -18.09 3.38
N LEU A 115 -5.33 -19.24 4.03
CA LEU A 115 -4.29 -19.96 4.78
C LEU A 115 -3.69 -21.15 4.02
N THR A 116 -4.41 -21.71 3.04
CA THR A 116 -4.00 -22.85 2.19
C THR A 116 -3.63 -22.43 0.79
#